data_AF-J3C9D4-F1
#
_entry.id   AF-J3C9D4-F1
#
_cell.length_a   1.000
_cell.length_b   1.000
_cell.length_c   1.000
_cell.angle_alpha   90.00
_cell.angle_beta   90.00
_cell.angle_gamma   90.00
#
_symmetry.space_group_name_H-M   'P 1'
#
loop_
_entity.id
_entity.type
_entity.pdbx_description
1 polymer ?
#
loop_
_entity_poly.entity_id
_entity_poly.type
_entity_poly.pdbx_seq_one_letter_code
_entity_poly.pdbx_strand_id
1 'polypeptide(L)' 'MEIKKKQIFKTPAGLYLKVKIIRESKLHTLVLVDKKGNLLPERRNNRGHVIERSDRLCSEETILTFKKVN' A
#
# COMPACT_ATOMS: atom_id res chain seq x y z
N MET A 1 -15.33 -7.29 -5.48
CA MET A 1 -14.45 -6.27 -6.10
C MET A 1 -13.09 -6.90 -6.30
N GLU A 2 -12.58 -6.94 -7.54
CA GLU A 2 -11.33 -7.65 -7.84
C GLU A 2 -10.11 -6.73 -7.67
N ILE A 3 -9.11 -7.18 -6.90
CA ILE A 3 -7.87 -6.46 -6.67
C ILE A 3 -6.91 -6.74 -7.84
N LYS A 4 -6.44 -5.68 -8.49
CA LYS A 4 -5.53 -5.74 -9.65
C LYS A 4 -4.24 -4.99 -9.36
N LYS A 5 -3.15 -5.44 -10.01
CA LYS A 5 -1.84 -4.78 -9.91
C LYS A 5 -1.96 -3.32 -10.37
N LYS A 6 -1.17 -2.44 -9.77
CA LYS A 6 -1.14 -0.98 -9.99
C LYS A 6 -2.39 -0.21 -9.55
N GLN A 7 -3.45 -0.86 -9.04
CA GLN A 7 -4.57 -0.15 -8.42
C GLN A 7 -4.12 0.63 -7.19
N ILE A 8 -4.71 1.79 -6.95
CA ILE A 8 -4.43 2.64 -5.80
C ILE A 8 -5.67 2.64 -4.87
N PHE A 9 -5.41 2.54 -3.58
CA PHE A 9 -6.41 2.54 -2.53
C PHE A 9 -6.07 3.62 -1.51
N LYS A 10 -7.09 4.30 -0.99
CA LYS A 10 -6.98 5.23 0.12
C LYS A 10 -7.45 4.56 1.40
N THR A 11 -6.56 4.48 2.38
CA THR A 11 -6.86 3.91 3.70
C THR A 11 -7.74 4.88 4.53
N PRO A 12 -8.42 4.39 5.59
CA PRO A 12 -9.15 5.25 6.52
C PRO A 12 -8.26 6.32 7.18
N ALA A 13 -6.97 6.02 7.39
CA ALA A 13 -5.97 6.96 7.90
C ALA A 13 -5.50 8.01 6.86
N GLY A 14 -6.03 7.98 5.63
CA GLY A 14 -5.71 8.93 4.58
C GLY A 14 -4.45 8.63 3.76
N LEU A 15 -3.83 7.47 3.96
CA LEU A 15 -2.66 7.03 3.19
C LEU A 15 -3.09 6.48 1.83
N TYR A 16 -2.23 6.64 0.82
CA TYR A 16 -2.45 6.06 -0.51
C TYR A 16 -1.52 4.85 -0.69
N LEU A 17 -2.10 3.71 -1.05
CA LEU A 17 -1.42 2.44 -1.19
C LEU A 17 -1.65 1.87 -2.59
N LYS A 18 -0.58 1.55 -3.31
CA LYS A 18 -0.61 0.96 -4.64
C LYS A 18 -0.32 -0.52 -4.60
N VAL A 19 -1.12 -1.35 -5.28
CA VAL A 19 -0.89 -2.80 -5.35
C VAL A 19 0.35 -3.10 -6.16
N LYS A 20 1.37 -3.68 -5.51
CA LYS A 20 2.65 -4.08 -6.11
C LYS A 20 2.66 -5.57 -6.46
N ILE A 21 2.21 -6.42 -5.53
CA ILE A 21 2.22 -7.89 -5.69
C ILE A 21 0.86 -8.45 -5.31
N ILE A 22 0.29 -9.28 -6.18
CA ILE A 22 -0.89 -10.10 -5.90
C ILE A 22 -0.39 -11.53 -5.66
N ARG A 23 -0.93 -12.18 -4.65
CA ARG A 23 -0.60 -13.55 -4.27
C ARG A 23 -1.87 -14.36 -4.19
N GLU A 24 -1.78 -15.64 -4.51
CA GLU A 24 -2.90 -16.59 -4.41
C GLU A 24 -3.39 -16.76 -2.97
N SER A 25 -2.50 -16.56 -1.99
CA SER A 25 -2.82 -16.62 -0.55
C SER A 25 -3.72 -15.49 -0.04
N LYS A 26 -4.22 -14.61 -0.92
CA LYS A 26 -5.01 -13.40 -0.58
C LYS A 26 -4.29 -12.41 0.35
N LEU A 27 -2.97 -12.54 0.49
CA LEU A 27 -2.09 -11.57 1.18
C LEU A 27 -1.28 -10.83 0.13
N HIS A 28 -1.67 -9.59 -0.15
CA HIS A 28 -1.07 -8.78 -1.20
C HIS A 28 -0.06 -7.79 -0.63
N THR A 29 0.92 -7.43 -1.45
CA THR A 29 1.88 -6.37 -1.11
C THR A 29 1.43 -5.08 -1.75
N LEU A 30 1.20 -4.07 -0.90
CA LEU A 30 0.92 -2.70 -1.32
C LEU A 30 2.11 -1.82 -0.95
N VAL A 31 2.29 -0.74 -1.70
CA VAL A 31 3.35 0.24 -1.46
C VAL A 31 2.77 1.62 -1.27
N LEU A 32 3.36 2.37 -0.34
CA LEU A 32 2.98 3.73 -0.06
C LEU A 32 3.30 4.61 -1.26
N VAL A 33 2.29 5.38 -1.68
CA VAL A 33 2.39 6.32 -2.79
C VAL A 33 1.86 7.68 -2.38
N ASP A 34 2.25 8.72 -3.12
CA ASP A 34 1.60 10.02 -3.03
C ASP A 34 0.24 10.02 -3.77
N LYS A 35 -0.46 11.16 -3.75
CA LYS A 35 -1.72 11.35 -4.48
C LYS A 35 -1.59 11.20 -6.00
N LYS A 36 -0.38 11.32 -6.55
CA LYS A 36 -0.08 11.19 -7.98
C LYS A 36 0.34 9.76 -8.35
N GLY A 37 0.46 8.85 -7.37
CA GLY A 37 0.86 7.47 -7.56
C GLY A 37 2.37 7.23 -7.59
N ASN A 38 3.18 8.22 -7.20
CA ASN A 38 4.63 8.10 -7.06
C ASN A 38 4.98 7.38 -5.76
N LEU A 39 5.99 6.50 -5.80
CA LEU A 39 6.43 5.74 -4.63
C LEU A 39 6.99 6.67 -3.54
N LEU A 40 6.53 6.50 -2.31
CA LEU A 40 7.12 7.14 -1.15
C LEU A 40 8.19 6.20 -0.56
N PRO A 41 9.43 6.66 -0.37
CA PRO A 41 10.50 5.84 0.17
C PRO A 41 10.25 5.50 1.64
N GLU A 42 10.91 4.45 2.12
CA GLU A 42 10.95 4.16 3.56
C GLU A 42 11.55 5.33 4.33
N ARG A 43 10.94 5.70 5.45
CA ARG A 43 11.48 6.72 6.34
C ARG A 43 12.40 6.06 7.36
N ARG A 44 13.63 6.57 7.47
CA ARG A 44 14.63 6.12 8.45
C ARG A 44 14.98 7.22 9.43
N ASN A 45 15.44 6.86 10.63
CA ASN A 45 16.00 7.81 11.58
C ASN A 45 17.48 8.09 11.27
N ASN A 46 18.09 9.03 12.01
CA ASN A 46 19.51 9.37 11.88
C ASN A 46 20.48 8.21 12.19
N ARG A 47 19.96 7.11 12.78
CA ARG A 47 20.72 5.88 13.07
C ARG A 47 20.52 4.80 12.01
N GLY A 48 19.78 5.09 10.93
CA GLY A 48 19.50 4.15 9.83
C GLY A 48 18.36 3.16 10.09
N HIS A 49 17.71 3.19 11.26
CA HIS A 49 16.56 2.32 11.54
C HIS A 49 15.31 2.78 10.78
N VAL A 50 14.57 1.84 10.22
CA VAL A 50 13.29 2.10 9.54
C VAL A 50 12.23 2.48 10.56
N ILE A 51 11.68 3.69 10.45
CA ILE A 51 10.56 4.18 11.26
C ILE A 51 9.24 3.96 10.52
N GLU A 52 9.25 4.06 9.18
CA GLU A 52 8.07 3.85 8.35
C GLU A 52 8.43 3.05 7.11
N ARG A 53 7.84 1.86 6.97
CA ARG A 53 8.01 1.01 5.80
C ARG A 53 7.12 1.51 4.66
N SER A 54 7.70 1.59 3.47
CA SER A 54 6.97 1.88 2.23
C SER A 54 6.08 0.71 1.83
N ASP A 55 6.53 -0.52 2.09
CA ASP A 55 5.83 -1.73 1.69
C ASP A 55 4.99 -2.27 2.86
N ARG A 56 3.75 -2.66 2.56
CA ARG A 56 2.79 -3.23 3.51
C ARG A 56 2.20 -4.52 2.96
N LEU A 57 2.10 -5.52 3.83
CA LEU A 57 1.36 -6.74 3.54
C LEU A 57 -0.06 -6.56 4.06
N CYS A 58 -1.06 -6.71 3.20
CA CYS A 58 -2.47 -6.59 3.58
C CYS A 58 -3.26 -7.80 3.07
N SER A 59 -4.19 -8.28 3.89
CA SER A 59 -5.17 -9.26 3.41
C SER A 59 -6.13 -8.61 2.41
N GLU A 60 -6.66 -9.41 1.50
CA GLU A 60 -7.70 -9.03 0.56
C GLU A 60 -8.88 -8.37 1.29
N GLU A 61 -9.35 -8.97 2.38
CA GLU A 61 -10.43 -8.43 3.23
C GLU A 61 -10.11 -7.02 3.73
N THR A 62 -8.87 -6.78 4.19
CA THR A 62 -8.44 -5.44 4.63
C THR A 62 -8.49 -4.45 3.48
N ILE A 63 -8.02 -4.83 2.30
CA ILE A 63 -7.97 -3.95 1.13
C ILE A 63 -9.38 -3.60 0.66
N LEU A 64 -10.33 -4.53 0.77
CA LEU A 64 -11.73 -4.30 0.45
C LEU A 64 -12.41 -3.25 1.34
N THR A 65 -11.86 -2.97 2.54
CA THR A 65 -12.32 -1.86 3.38
C THR A 65 -11.83 -0.48 2.90
N PHE A 66 -10.84 -0.45 2.01
CA PHE A 66 -10.24 0.80 1.54
C PHE A 66 -11.01 1.39 0.36
N LYS A 67 -10.97 2.71 0.23
CA LYS A 67 -11.58 3.39 -0.90
C LYS A 67 -10.66 3.30 -2.12
N LYS A 68 -11.11 2.65 -3.21
CA LYS A 68 -10.37 2.67 -4.47
C LYS A 68 -10.25 4.10 -5.01
N VAL A 69 -9.06 4.46 -5.45
CA VAL A 69 -8.74 5.71 -6.15
C VAL A 69 -8.52 5.36 -7.62
N ASN A 70 -9.27 6.02 -8.51
CA ASN A 70 -9.14 5.84 -9.96
C ASN A 70 -7.81 6.40 -10.47
#